data_AF-R3TZ72-F1
#
_entry.id   AF-R3TZ72-F1
#
_cell.length_a   1.000
_cell.length_b   1.000
_cell.length_c   1.000
_cell.angle_alpha   90.00
_cell.angle_beta   90.00
_cell.angle_gamma   90.00
#
_symmetry.space_group_name_H-M   'P 1'
#
loop_
_entity.id
_entity.type
_entity.pdbx_description
1 polymer ?
#
loop_
_entity_poly.entity_id
_entity_poly.type
_entity_poly.pdbx_seq_one_letter_code
_entity_poly.pdbx_strand_id
1 'polypeptide(L)'
;MTKILFMAVSILFIIGGLMLTHYLKKKNLLPNRWLIGCSVFLIALIPTLMFPTMSEIIKQVIYGVSGLLAVVFFESNRLQVEKNRTTQNR
;
A
#
# COMPACT_ATOMS: atom_id res chain seq x y z
N MET A 1 7.48 -12.74 23.39
CA MET A 1 6.72 -11.48 23.53
C MET A 1 6.83 -10.59 22.28
N THR A 2 8.02 -10.19 21.85
CA THR A 2 8.23 -9.31 20.66
C THR A 2 7.67 -9.84 19.34
N LYS A 3 7.75 -11.16 19.06
CA LYS A 3 7.21 -11.76 17.83
C LYS A 3 5.68 -11.64 17.70
N ILE A 4 4.96 -11.79 18.82
CA ILE A 4 3.50 -11.70 18.88
C ILE A 4 3.05 -10.26 18.66
N LEU A 5 3.76 -9.30 19.27
CA LEU A 5 3.53 -7.87 19.05
C LEU A 5 3.76 -7.50 17.57
N PHE A 6 4.81 -8.03 16.95
CA PHE A 6 5.10 -7.77 15.54
C PHE A 6 4.01 -8.32 14.61
N MET A 7 3.51 -9.53 14.87
CA MET A 7 2.38 -10.10 14.14
C MET A 7 1.12 -9.26 14.30
N ALA A 8 0.78 -8.85 15.53
CA ALA A 8 -0.40 -8.02 15.79
C ALA A 8 -0.32 -6.66 15.06
N VAL A 9 0.83 -5.99 15.12
CA VAL A 9 1.07 -4.73 14.40
C VAL A 9 0.96 -4.92 12.89
N SER A 10 1.51 -6.01 12.35
CA SER A 10 1.43 -6.33 10.91
C SER A 10 -0.02 -6.56 10.46
N ILE A 11 -0.81 -7.25 11.28
CA ILE A 11 -2.24 -7.48 11.00
C ILE A 11 -3.02 -6.16 11.02
N LEU A 12 -2.82 -5.33 12.05
CA LEU A 12 -3.44 -4.00 12.15
C LEU A 12 -3.06 -3.12 10.96
N PHE A 13 -1.81 -3.20 10.52
CA PHE A 13 -1.30 -2.47 9.38
C PHE A 13 -2.01 -2.87 8.07
N ILE A 14 -2.22 -4.18 7.86
CA ILE A 14 -2.98 -4.69 6.70
C ILE A 14 -4.44 -4.23 6.77
N ILE A 15 -5.07 -4.32 7.94
CA ILE A 15 -6.45 -3.86 8.15
C ILE A 15 -6.57 -2.36 7.85
N GLY A 16 -5.60 -1.55 8.29
CA GLY A 16 -5.53 -0.12 8.00
C GLY A 16 -5.44 0.16 6.50
N GLY A 17 -4.57 -0.57 5.78
CA GLY A 17 -4.45 -0.46 4.33
C GLY A 17 -5.74 -0.84 3.59
N LEU A 18 -6.44 -1.90 4.04
CA LEU A 18 -7.74 -2.30 3.51
C LEU A 18 -8.80 -1.22 3.72
N MET A 19 -8.89 -0.67 4.94
CA MET A 19 -9.85 0.39 5.27
C MET A 19 -9.60 1.66 4.45
N LEU A 20 -8.33 2.01 4.27
CA LEU A 20 -7.91 3.14 3.43
C LEU A 20 -8.31 2.91 1.97
N THR A 21 -8.13 1.70 1.44
CA THR A 21 -8.54 1.37 0.07
C THR A 21 -10.05 1.50 -0.12
N HIS A 22 -10.84 1.00 0.83
CA HIS A 22 -12.30 1.19 0.83
C HIS A 22 -12.68 2.67 0.87
N TYR A 23 -11.96 3.49 1.65
CA TYR A 23 -12.18 4.93 1.70
C TYR A 23 -11.85 5.62 0.37
N LEU A 24 -10.71 5.28 -0.27
CA LEU A 24 -10.32 5.81 -1.57
C LEU A 24 -11.29 5.39 -2.68
N LYS A 25 -11.78 4.15 -2.64
CA LYS A 25 -12.84 3.65 -3.53
C LYS A 25 -14.13 4.45 -3.38
N LYS A 26 -14.56 4.72 -2.15
CA LYS A 26 -15.76 5.52 -1.87
C LYS A 26 -15.66 6.93 -2.47
N LYS A 27 -14.46 7.50 -2.53
CA LYS A 27 -14.20 8.81 -3.15
C LYS A 27 -13.98 8.77 -4.67
N ASN A 28 -14.06 7.61 -5.34
CA ASN A 28 -13.69 7.44 -6.76
C ASN A 28 -12.27 7.94 -7.11
N LEU A 29 -11.42 8.12 -6.10
CA LEU A 29 -10.04 8.61 -6.26
C LEU A 29 -9.06 7.46 -6.46
N LEU A 30 -9.53 6.30 -6.94
CA LEU A 30 -8.66 5.16 -7.21
C LEU A 30 -7.63 5.58 -8.27
N PRO A 31 -6.35 5.75 -7.90
CA PRO A 31 -5.36 6.21 -8.86
C PRO A 31 -5.15 5.14 -9.95
N ASN A 32 -4.71 5.58 -11.13
CA ASN A 32 -4.50 4.67 -12.25
C ASN A 32 -3.51 3.54 -11.87
N ARG A 33 -3.80 2.29 -12.25
CA ARG A 33 -3.10 1.07 -11.80
C ARG A 33 -1.58 1.18 -11.92
N TRP A 34 -1.09 1.63 -13.08
CA TRP A 34 0.35 1.81 -13.32
C TRP A 34 0.98 2.86 -12.41
N LEU A 35 0.24 3.91 -12.09
CA LEU A 35 0.73 5.01 -11.28
C LEU A 35 0.97 4.58 -9.83
N ILE A 36 0.07 3.77 -9.25
CA ILE A 36 0.21 3.29 -7.87
C ILE A 36 1.34 2.26 -7.78
N GLY A 37 1.39 1.29 -8.70
CA GLY A 37 2.43 0.27 -8.70
C GLY A 37 3.84 0.88 -8.79
N CYS A 38 4.01 1.87 -9.69
CA CYS A 38 5.24 2.65 -9.75
C CYS A 38 5.44 3.52 -8.50
N SER A 39 4.40 4.21 -8.01
CA SER A 39 4.53 5.11 -6.85
C SER A 39 4.91 4.39 -5.57
N VAL A 40 4.39 3.18 -5.30
CA VAL A 40 4.71 2.37 -4.12
C VAL A 40 6.21 2.15 -4.02
N PHE A 41 6.82 1.76 -5.14
CA PHE A 41 8.25 1.50 -5.23
C PHE A 41 9.06 2.80 -5.21
N LEU A 42 8.67 3.81 -6.00
CA LEU A 42 9.37 5.09 -6.07
C LEU A 42 9.38 5.84 -4.73
N ILE A 43 8.28 5.79 -3.96
CA ILE A 43 8.18 6.44 -2.65
C ILE A 43 9.19 5.88 -1.64
N ALA A 44 9.54 4.60 -1.72
CA ALA A 44 10.59 4.03 -0.88
C ALA A 44 12.00 4.18 -1.50
N LEU A 45 12.11 4.02 -2.81
CA LEU A 45 13.40 4.00 -3.50
C LEU A 45 14.02 5.40 -3.56
N ILE A 46 13.28 6.43 -3.97
CA ILE A 46 13.79 7.79 -4.18
C ILE A 46 14.42 8.35 -2.90
N PRO A 47 13.74 8.31 -1.72
CA PRO A 47 14.32 8.89 -0.52
C PRO A 47 15.57 8.14 -0.06
N THR A 48 15.57 6.81 -0.24
CA THR A 48 16.69 5.96 0.16
C THR A 48 17.93 6.20 -0.71
N LEU A 49 17.74 6.45 -2.01
CA LEU A 49 18.83 6.75 -2.94
C LEU A 49 19.34 8.19 -2.80
N MET A 50 18.43 9.16 -2.64
CA MET A 50 18.78 10.59 -2.62
C MET A 50 19.29 11.06 -1.26
N PHE A 51 18.88 10.42 -0.16
CA PHE A 51 19.24 10.83 1.20
C PHE A 51 19.81 9.66 2.02
N PRO A 52 21.04 9.22 1.71
CA PRO A 52 21.67 8.09 2.39
C PRO A 52 21.87 8.33 3.91
N THR A 53 22.08 9.59 4.32
CA THR A 53 22.29 10.01 5.72
C THR A 53 20.99 10.27 6.51
N MET A 54 19.82 9.91 5.97
CA MET A 54 18.55 10.09 6.70
C MET A 54 18.51 9.29 8.00
N SER A 55 17.92 9.91 9.02
CA SER A 55 17.61 9.30 10.32
C SER A 55 16.76 8.04 10.13
N GLU A 56 17.06 7.03 10.94
CA GLU A 56 16.45 5.71 10.87
C GLU A 56 14.93 5.74 11.11
N ILE A 57 14.46 6.68 11.93
CA ILE A 57 13.04 6.92 12.19
C ILE A 57 12.33 7.36 10.90
N ILE A 58 12.93 8.26 10.13
CA ILE A 58 12.35 8.77 8.88
C ILE A 58 12.28 7.65 7.84
N LYS A 59 13.33 6.83 7.75
CA LYS A 59 13.36 5.64 6.88
C LYS A 59 12.25 4.66 7.24
N GLN A 60 12.06 4.37 8.53
CA GLN A 60 10.98 3.49 8.99
C GLN A 60 9.59 4.04 8.65
N VAL A 61 9.36 5.34 8.79
CA VAL A 61 8.09 5.97 8.39
C VAL A 61 7.87 5.86 6.89
N ILE A 62 8.89 6.13 6.08
CA ILE A 62 8.79 6.02 4.61
C ILE A 62 8.49 4.59 4.18
N TYR A 63 9.17 3.60 4.78
CA TYR A 63 8.89 2.19 4.51
C TYR A 63 7.49 1.77 4.99
N GLY A 64 7.04 2.29 6.13
CA GLY A 64 5.67 2.10 6.60
C GLY A 64 4.63 2.69 5.62
N VAL A 65 4.84 3.91 5.13
CA VAL A 65 3.95 4.53 4.15
C VAL A 65 3.97 3.75 2.83
N SER A 66 5.15 3.34 2.36
CA SER A 66 5.31 2.52 1.15
C SER A 66 4.59 1.18 1.27
N GLY A 67 4.74 0.49 2.40
CA GLY A 67 4.03 -0.77 2.67
C GLY A 67 2.50 -0.59 2.67
N LEU A 68 2.00 0.51 3.22
CA LEU A 68 0.56 0.80 3.26
C LEU A 68 0.02 1.02 1.85
N LEU A 69 0.75 1.80 1.05
CA LEU A 69 0.48 2.00 -0.37
C LEU A 69 0.51 0.67 -1.15
N ALA A 70 1.43 -0.24 -0.82
CA ALA A 70 1.51 -1.56 -1.44
C ALA A 70 0.24 -2.39 -1.17
N VAL A 71 -0.23 -2.40 0.07
CA VAL A 71 -1.50 -3.07 0.44
C VAL A 71 -2.67 -2.48 -0.35
N VAL A 72 -2.73 -1.14 -0.43
CA VAL A 72 -3.78 -0.44 -1.21
C VAL A 72 -3.72 -0.80 -2.69
N PHE A 73 -2.52 -0.91 -3.26
CA PHE A 73 -2.30 -1.34 -4.63
C PHE A 73 -2.81 -2.76 -4.90
N PHE A 74 -2.48 -3.71 -4.01
CA PHE A 74 -2.91 -5.10 -4.14
C PHE A 74 -4.44 -5.22 -4.04
N GLU A 75 -5.06 -4.56 -3.08
CA GLU A 75 -6.52 -4.58 -2.90
C GLU A 75 -7.24 -3.95 -4.10
N SER A 76 -6.78 -2.78 -4.55
CA SER A 76 -7.34 -2.09 -5.72
C SER A 76 -7.24 -2.95 -6.98
N ASN A 77 -6.11 -3.66 -7.18
CA ASN A 77 -5.97 -4.62 -8.27
C ASN A 77 -6.94 -5.78 -8.15
N ARG A 78 -7.07 -6.38 -6.97
CA ARG A 78 -7.99 -7.49 -6.72
C ARG A 78 -9.41 -7.10 -7.09
N LEU A 79 -9.88 -5.95 -6.62
CA LEU A 79 -11.23 -5.45 -6.93
C LEU A 79 -11.47 -5.24 -8.43
N GLN A 80 -10.48 -4.76 -9.17
CA GLN A 80 -10.61 -4.59 -10.62
C GLN A 80 -10.58 -5.90 -11.39
N VAL A 81 -9.71 -6.84 -11.01
CA VAL A 81 -9.69 -8.18 -11.60
C VAL A 81 -11.03 -8.87 -11.36
N GLU A 82 -11.60 -8.73 -10.17
CA GLU A 82 -12.90 -9.27 -9.81
C GLU A 82 -14.04 -8.64 -10.62
N LYS A 83 -14.01 -7.31 -10.82
CA LYS A 83 -14.95 -6.58 -11.69
C LYS A 83 -14.85 -7.01 -13.16
N ASN A 84 -13.64 -7.19 -13.68
CA ASN A 84 -13.43 -7.63 -15.06
C ASN A 84 -13.90 -9.08 -15.27
N ARG A 85 -13.65 -9.97 -14.30
CA ARG A 85 -14.17 -11.35 -14.34
C ARG A 85 -15.70 -11.40 -14.34
N THR A 86 -16.38 -10.56 -13.55
CA THR A 86 -17.85 -10.50 -13.55
C THR A 86 -18.43 -9.89 -14.83
N THR A 87 -17.68 -9.03 -15.53
CA THR A 87 -18.12 -8.43 -16.80
C THR A 87 -17.88 -9.35 -17.99
N GLN A 88 -16.83 -10.18 -17.97
CA GLN A 88 -16.51 -11.12 -19.05
C GLN A 88 -17.37 -12.40 -19.02
N ASN A 89 -17.98 -12.73 -17.88
CA ASN A 89 -18.85 -13.90 -17.71
C ASN A 89 -20.33 -13.60 -17.97
N ARG A 90 -20.63 -12.45 -18.62
CA ARG A 90 -21.96 -11.97 -19.01
C ARG A 90 -21.99 -11.76 -20.51
#